data_AF-A0A6B1H131-F1
#
_entry.id   AF-A0A6B1H131-F1
#
_cell.length_a   1.000
_cell.length_b   1.000
_cell.length_c   1.000
_cell.angle_alpha   90.00
_cell.angle_beta   90.00
_cell.angle_gamma   90.00
#
_symmetry.space_group_name_H-M   'P 1'
#
loop_
_entity.id
_entity.type
_entity.pdbx_description
1 polymer ?
#
loop_
_entity_poly.entity_id
_entity_poly.type
_entity_poly.pdbx_seq_one_letter_code
_entity_poly.pdbx_strand_id
1 'polypeptide(L)'
;MRDLIRRHPFWTFYAAAVLIGLLAWIYLMTVEVVLQGERGPDYSAYGEFVGYRDATRAAHPILHHHGDSVLLYMQAAASKMPILLPMFSFPFAPTLAALLIVGIGWKRLGLRALVGLYRPIRGNVSLREGAQLYAILVGFLVTFVSSLLIVEQLFGDPARVENAVAHIGLLDWRTFVVTLLVAGFLNQGALLEELGWRGYALPLLVRKWNNPLLACVVLGVLWALWHFPREIPGILSGQQTLTALVQWHLIFFLSTIGMTIVAFYFVNAAGGSV
;
A
#
# COMPACT_ATOMS: atom_id res chain seq x y z
N MET A 1 14.16 -20.20 16.70
CA MET A 1 13.57 -19.14 15.85
C MET A 1 14.39 -18.82 14.61
N ARG A 2 15.70 -18.52 14.73
CA ARG A 2 16.57 -18.21 13.57
C ARG A 2 16.63 -19.32 12.51
N ASP A 3 16.71 -20.59 12.93
CA ASP A 3 16.77 -21.71 11.99
C ASP A 3 15.46 -21.91 11.22
N LEU A 4 14.32 -21.71 11.89
CA LEU A 4 13.00 -21.72 11.24
C LEU A 4 12.90 -20.64 10.16
N ILE A 5 13.32 -19.41 10.48
CA ILE A 5 13.34 -18.28 9.53
C ILE A 5 14.20 -18.60 8.31
N ARG A 6 15.39 -19.16 8.51
CA ARG A 6 16.29 -19.49 7.40
C ARG A 6 15.77 -20.64 6.54
N ARG A 7 15.05 -21.60 7.12
CA ARG A 7 14.42 -22.72 6.38
C ARG A 7 13.17 -22.30 5.62
N HIS A 8 12.36 -21.39 6.19
CA HIS A 8 11.10 -20.94 5.61
C HIS A 8 10.98 -19.41 5.58
N PRO A 9 11.87 -18.70 4.86
CA PRO A 9 11.97 -17.24 4.93
C PRO A 9 10.73 -16.52 4.41
N PHE A 10 10.07 -17.07 3.40
CA PHE A 10 8.84 -16.52 2.85
C PHE A 10 7.66 -16.68 3.82
N TRP A 11 7.42 -17.89 4.32
CA TRP A 11 6.26 -18.16 5.17
C TRP A 11 6.37 -17.52 6.55
N THR A 12 7.58 -17.46 7.11
CA THR A 12 7.80 -16.72 8.38
C THR A 12 7.55 -15.22 8.22
N PHE A 13 7.94 -14.63 7.10
CA PHE A 13 7.58 -13.26 6.75
C PHE A 13 6.08 -13.07 6.56
N TYR A 14 5.43 -13.90 5.75
CA TYR A 14 4.03 -13.73 5.43
C TYR A 14 3.15 -13.87 6.69
N ALA A 15 3.46 -14.85 7.54
CA ALA A 15 2.80 -15.01 8.84
C ALA A 15 3.00 -13.78 9.74
N ALA A 16 4.21 -13.22 9.79
CA ALA A 16 4.47 -12.00 10.56
C ALA A 16 3.71 -10.78 10.00
N ALA A 17 3.66 -10.60 8.68
CA ALA A 17 2.93 -9.50 8.04
C ALA A 17 1.43 -9.58 8.31
N VAL A 18 0.84 -10.79 8.23
CA VAL A 18 -0.56 -11.03 8.59
C VAL A 18 -0.80 -10.77 10.07
N LEU A 19 0.06 -11.29 10.96
CA LEU A 19 -0.09 -11.12 12.41
C LEU A 19 -0.02 -9.64 12.82
N ILE A 20 0.94 -8.89 12.29
CA ILE A 20 1.08 -7.45 12.59
C ILE A 20 -0.16 -6.69 12.09
N GLY A 21 -0.64 -7.00 10.88
CA GLY A 21 -1.85 -6.38 10.34
C GLY A 21 -3.11 -6.71 11.16
N LEU A 22 -3.28 -7.97 11.56
CA LEU A 22 -4.38 -8.40 12.44
C LEU A 22 -4.33 -7.72 13.80
N LEU A 23 -3.15 -7.60 14.41
CA LEU A 23 -2.99 -6.92 15.69
C LEU A 23 -3.35 -5.43 15.58
N ALA A 24 -3.03 -4.75 14.48
CA ALA A 24 -3.44 -3.37 14.25
C ALA A 24 -4.97 -3.23 14.17
N TRP A 25 -5.65 -4.15 13.48
CA TRP A 25 -7.11 -4.18 13.42
C TRP A 25 -7.77 -4.52 14.76
N ILE A 26 -7.27 -5.54 15.47
CA ILE A 26 -7.76 -5.88 16.81
C ILE A 26 -7.59 -4.69 17.76
N TYR A 27 -6.46 -4.01 17.67
CA TYR A 27 -6.20 -2.80 18.46
C TYR A 27 -7.21 -1.69 18.14
N LEU A 28 -7.46 -1.38 16.86
CA LEU A 28 -8.48 -0.40 16.48
C LEU A 28 -9.86 -0.77 17.03
N MET A 29 -10.30 -2.02 16.85
CA MET A 29 -11.59 -2.49 17.37
C MET A 29 -11.66 -2.37 18.90
N THR A 30 -10.56 -2.66 19.59
CA THR A 30 -10.49 -2.50 21.05
C THR A 30 -10.62 -1.03 21.45
N VAL A 31 -9.92 -0.12 20.76
CA VAL A 31 -10.02 1.33 20.99
C VAL A 31 -11.45 1.82 20.76
N GLU A 32 -12.10 1.38 19.69
CA GLU A 32 -13.50 1.74 19.39
C GLU A 32 -14.44 1.29 20.52
N VAL A 33 -14.38 0.02 20.91
CA VAL A 33 -15.26 -0.52 21.98
C VAL A 33 -15.03 0.17 23.32
N VAL A 34 -13.76 0.41 23.70
CA VAL A 34 -13.44 1.09 24.96
C VAL A 34 -13.98 2.52 24.96
N LEU A 35 -13.74 3.28 23.88
CA LEU A 35 -14.16 4.67 23.82
C LEU A 35 -15.68 4.82 23.66
N GLN A 36 -16.37 3.86 23.04
CA GLN A 36 -17.83 3.81 23.05
C GLN A 36 -18.40 3.60 24.45
N GLY A 37 -17.73 2.77 25.27
CA GLY A 37 -18.09 2.59 26.68
C GLY A 37 -17.95 3.87 27.51
N GLU A 38 -17.00 4.75 27.16
CA GLU A 38 -16.73 6.00 27.87
C GLU A 38 -17.52 7.21 27.32
N ARG A 39 -17.72 7.27 25.99
CA ARG A 39 -18.22 8.47 25.28
C ARG A 39 -19.59 8.26 24.63
N GLY A 40 -20.16 7.07 24.74
CA GLY A 40 -21.47 6.71 24.20
C GLY A 40 -21.38 5.81 22.95
N PRO A 41 -22.45 5.06 22.65
CA PRO A 41 -22.46 4.03 21.62
C PRO A 41 -22.24 4.56 20.19
N ASP A 42 -22.56 5.83 19.95
CA ASP A 42 -22.43 6.47 18.63
C ASP A 42 -21.02 7.05 18.39
N TYR A 43 -20.13 7.02 19.38
CA TYR A 43 -18.77 7.51 19.22
C TYR A 43 -17.94 6.57 18.33
N SER A 44 -17.12 7.15 17.44
CA SER A 44 -16.10 6.42 16.69
C SER A 44 -14.79 7.18 16.64
N ALA A 45 -13.71 6.57 17.11
CA ALA A 45 -12.37 7.12 17.03
C ALA A 45 -11.89 7.22 15.57
N TYR A 46 -12.17 6.19 14.76
CA TYR A 46 -11.89 6.22 13.34
C TYR A 46 -12.75 7.26 12.61
N GLY A 47 -14.02 7.42 13.00
CA GLY A 47 -14.90 8.48 12.50
C GLY A 47 -14.38 9.87 12.79
N GLU A 48 -13.89 10.11 14.01
CA GLU A 48 -13.24 11.37 14.38
C GLU A 48 -12.00 11.63 13.51
N PHE A 49 -11.19 10.59 13.25
CA PHE A 49 -10.06 10.67 12.32
C PHE A 49 -10.48 11.01 10.90
N VAL A 50 -11.53 10.39 10.37
CA VAL A 50 -12.07 10.72 9.04
C VAL A 50 -12.47 12.20 8.99
N GLY A 51 -13.17 12.70 10.02
CA GLY A 51 -13.51 14.11 10.13
C GLY A 51 -12.29 15.03 10.17
N TYR A 52 -11.25 14.67 10.95
CA TYR A 52 -9.98 15.40 10.99
C TYR A 52 -9.28 15.42 9.62
N ARG A 53 -9.22 14.26 8.95
CA ARG A 53 -8.63 14.11 7.62
C ARG A 53 -9.34 15.03 6.65
N ASP A 54 -10.66 15.00 6.60
CA ASP A 54 -11.44 15.77 5.64
C ASP A 54 -11.35 17.28 5.92
N ALA A 55 -11.34 17.70 7.18
CA ALA A 55 -11.10 19.09 7.58
C ALA A 55 -9.69 19.57 7.19
N THR A 56 -8.67 18.73 7.40
CA THR A 56 -7.28 19.03 7.04
C THR A 56 -7.10 19.14 5.52
N ARG A 57 -7.77 18.28 4.76
CA ARG A 57 -7.83 18.34 3.30
C ARG A 57 -8.52 19.61 2.80
N ALA A 58 -9.60 20.04 3.45
CA ALA A 58 -10.28 21.29 3.12
C ALA A 58 -9.41 22.53 3.42
N ALA A 59 -8.65 22.51 4.53
CA ALA A 59 -7.76 23.61 4.92
C ALA A 59 -6.51 23.72 4.03
N HIS A 60 -5.98 22.59 3.56
CA HIS A 60 -4.78 22.52 2.71
C HIS A 60 -5.00 21.63 1.49
N PRO A 61 -5.85 22.06 0.53
CA PRO A 61 -6.36 21.22 -0.55
C PRO A 61 -5.30 20.74 -1.54
N ILE A 62 -4.18 21.45 -1.68
CA ILE A 62 -3.07 21.03 -2.54
C ILE A 62 -2.20 19.98 -1.82
N LEU A 63 -1.78 20.25 -0.59
CA LEU A 63 -0.83 19.39 0.15
C LEU A 63 -1.42 18.02 0.50
N HIS A 64 -2.71 18.00 0.84
CA HIS A 64 -3.41 16.78 1.26
C HIS A 64 -4.45 16.31 0.24
N HIS A 65 -4.34 16.74 -1.02
CA HIS A 65 -5.25 16.29 -2.09
C HIS A 65 -5.39 14.76 -2.10
N HIS A 66 -4.25 14.07 -2.04
CA HIS A 66 -4.17 12.64 -1.83
C HIS A 66 -4.40 12.27 -0.34
N GLY A 67 -5.57 11.70 -0.04
CA GLY A 67 -6.03 11.44 1.33
C GLY A 67 -5.18 10.47 2.16
N ASP A 68 -4.47 9.54 1.51
CA ASP A 68 -3.71 8.49 2.20
C ASP A 68 -2.20 8.79 2.34
N SER A 69 -1.82 10.08 2.32
CA SER A 69 -0.43 10.47 2.54
C SER A 69 0.04 10.15 3.96
N VAL A 70 1.26 9.64 4.11
CA VAL A 70 1.90 9.41 5.41
C VAL A 70 1.98 10.70 6.22
N LEU A 71 2.16 11.85 5.56
CA LEU A 71 2.19 13.16 6.19
C LEU A 71 0.91 13.47 6.97
N LEU A 72 -0.27 13.24 6.37
CA LEU A 72 -1.55 13.50 7.02
C LEU A 72 -1.73 12.61 8.26
N TYR A 73 -1.37 11.34 8.14
CA TYR A 73 -1.53 10.36 9.21
C TYR A 73 -0.56 10.64 10.37
N MET A 74 0.68 11.04 10.07
CA MET A 74 1.64 11.48 11.09
C MET A 74 1.20 12.76 11.80
N GLN A 75 0.61 13.71 11.07
CA GLN A 75 0.06 14.93 11.67
C GLN A 75 -1.12 14.60 12.61
N ALA A 76 -2.02 13.69 12.21
CA ALA A 76 -3.12 13.22 13.05
C ALA A 76 -2.59 12.53 14.32
N ALA A 77 -1.62 11.63 14.18
CA ALA A 77 -1.01 10.90 15.29
C ALA A 77 -0.32 11.83 16.30
N ALA A 78 0.43 12.81 15.81
CA ALA A 78 1.25 13.68 16.65
C ALA A 78 0.42 14.70 17.46
N SER A 79 -0.77 15.07 16.98
CA SER A 79 -1.48 16.25 17.50
C SER A 79 -2.88 16.00 18.03
N LYS A 80 -3.61 15.00 17.51
CA LYS A 80 -5.04 14.82 17.81
C LYS A 80 -5.39 13.40 18.26
N MET A 81 -4.79 12.39 17.66
CA MET A 81 -5.19 10.98 17.84
C MET A 81 -3.98 10.05 17.99
N PRO A 82 -3.12 10.24 19.02
CA PRO A 82 -1.96 9.37 19.23
C PRO A 82 -2.38 7.91 19.48
N ILE A 83 -3.57 7.71 20.03
CA ILE A 83 -4.15 6.37 20.23
C ILE A 83 -4.41 5.64 18.92
N LEU A 84 -4.45 6.29 17.76
CA LEU A 84 -4.64 5.62 16.46
C LEU A 84 -3.31 5.28 15.75
N LEU A 85 -2.16 5.66 16.32
CA LEU A 85 -0.85 5.44 15.70
C LEU A 85 -0.58 3.96 15.34
N PRO A 86 -0.92 2.96 16.18
CA PRO A 86 -0.73 1.55 15.80
C PRO A 86 -1.55 1.17 14.55
N MET A 87 -2.75 1.73 14.39
CA MET A 87 -3.57 1.51 13.21
C MET A 87 -3.02 2.25 11.98
N PHE A 88 -2.54 3.48 12.12
CA PHE A 88 -1.88 4.20 11.03
C PHE A 88 -0.60 3.51 10.54
N SER A 89 -0.04 2.63 11.36
CA SER A 89 1.11 1.80 11.01
C SER A 89 0.71 0.49 10.31
N PHE A 90 -0.58 0.20 10.10
CA PHE A 90 -1.06 -1.01 9.40
C PHE A 90 -0.38 -1.23 8.03
N PRO A 91 -0.27 -0.22 7.14
CA PRO A 91 0.43 -0.40 5.86
C PRO A 91 1.93 -0.68 6.02
N PHE A 92 2.52 -0.41 7.18
CA PHE A 92 3.91 -0.75 7.47
C PHE A 92 4.11 -2.21 7.87
N ALA A 93 3.04 -2.99 8.08
CA ALA A 93 3.12 -4.38 8.52
C ALA A 93 4.05 -5.28 7.68
N PRO A 94 3.96 -5.32 6.33
CA PRO A 94 4.88 -6.13 5.53
C PRO A 94 6.33 -5.64 5.62
N THR A 95 6.59 -4.34 5.62
CA THR A 95 7.97 -3.85 5.77
C THR A 95 8.53 -4.13 7.16
N LEU A 96 7.73 -3.94 8.21
CA LEU A 96 8.09 -4.30 9.58
C LEU A 96 8.36 -5.81 9.70
N ALA A 97 7.53 -6.65 9.09
CA ALA A 97 7.75 -8.10 9.03
C ALA A 97 9.08 -8.43 8.34
N ALA A 98 9.38 -7.82 7.19
CA ALA A 98 10.66 -8.04 6.52
C ALA A 98 11.85 -7.62 7.39
N LEU A 99 11.78 -6.45 8.03
CA LEU A 99 12.82 -5.97 8.94
C LEU A 99 13.02 -6.92 10.13
N LEU A 100 11.95 -7.38 10.77
CA LEU A 100 12.02 -8.33 11.89
C LEU A 100 12.64 -9.66 11.47
N ILE A 101 12.15 -10.26 10.39
CA ILE A 101 12.62 -11.56 9.89
C ILE A 101 14.07 -11.46 9.42
N VAL A 102 14.44 -10.40 8.70
CA VAL A 102 15.82 -10.15 8.27
C VAL A 102 16.74 -9.90 9.46
N GLY A 103 16.30 -9.13 10.45
CA GLY A 103 17.04 -8.84 11.66
C GLY A 103 17.37 -10.10 12.46
N ILE A 104 16.39 -11.00 12.65
CA ILE A 104 16.59 -12.26 13.37
C ILE A 104 17.44 -13.24 12.54
N GLY A 105 17.17 -13.34 11.24
CA GLY A 105 17.83 -14.32 10.36
C GLY A 105 19.29 -13.97 10.00
N TRP A 106 19.52 -12.71 9.61
CA TRP A 106 20.77 -12.23 9.00
C TRP A 106 21.37 -10.98 9.66
N LYS A 107 20.74 -10.45 10.71
CA LYS A 107 21.25 -9.33 11.52
C LYS A 107 21.55 -8.08 10.66
N ARG A 108 22.52 -7.28 11.09
CA ARG A 108 22.89 -5.99 10.50
C ARG A 108 23.21 -6.05 9.00
N LEU A 109 23.86 -7.12 8.53
CA LEU A 109 24.21 -7.27 7.11
C LEU A 109 22.95 -7.39 6.25
N GLY A 110 22.01 -8.25 6.67
CA GLY A 110 20.72 -8.41 5.99
C GLY A 110 19.89 -7.12 6.01
N LEU A 111 19.83 -6.43 7.16
CA LEU A 111 19.07 -5.19 7.30
C LEU A 111 19.61 -4.09 6.37
N ARG A 112 20.94 -3.95 6.29
CA ARG A 112 21.58 -3.01 5.35
C ARG A 112 21.29 -3.36 3.89
N ALA A 113 21.27 -4.64 3.56
CA ALA A 113 20.92 -5.08 2.20
C ALA A 113 19.46 -4.76 1.87
N LEU A 114 18.52 -4.99 2.81
CA LEU A 114 17.10 -4.71 2.63
C LEU A 114 16.85 -3.20 2.53
N VAL A 115 17.31 -2.38 3.47
CA VAL A 115 17.10 -0.92 3.42
C VAL A 115 17.81 -0.31 2.20
N GLY A 116 18.92 -0.90 1.75
CA GLY A 116 19.62 -0.48 0.54
C GLY A 116 18.83 -0.68 -0.76
N LEU A 117 17.67 -1.34 -0.72
CA LEU A 117 16.77 -1.48 -1.87
C LEU A 117 16.06 -0.16 -2.23
N TYR A 118 15.91 0.79 -1.31
CA TYR A 118 15.31 2.11 -1.58
C TYR A 118 16.20 3.06 -2.41
N ARG A 119 17.38 2.61 -2.84
CA ARG A 119 18.23 3.41 -3.73
C ARG A 119 17.58 3.46 -5.11
N PRO A 120 17.32 4.64 -5.71
CA PRO A 120 16.53 4.78 -6.94
C PRO A 120 16.99 3.91 -8.12
N ILE A 121 18.29 3.62 -8.17
CA ILE A 121 18.88 2.68 -9.13
C ILE A 121 19.98 1.88 -8.44
N ARG A 122 20.15 0.63 -8.87
CA ARG A 122 21.10 -0.33 -8.29
C ARG A 122 21.79 -1.15 -9.38
N GLY A 123 22.85 -1.86 -8.97
CA GLY A 123 23.61 -2.72 -9.87
C GLY A 123 24.37 -1.92 -10.92
N ASN A 124 24.29 -2.36 -12.17
CA ASN A 124 25.02 -1.76 -13.30
C ASN A 124 24.20 -0.71 -14.05
N VAL A 125 23.04 -0.29 -13.52
CA VAL A 125 22.18 0.71 -14.15
C VAL A 125 22.81 2.09 -13.99
N SER A 126 23.10 2.75 -15.11
CA SER A 126 23.59 4.13 -15.14
C SER A 126 22.50 5.14 -14.82
N LEU A 127 22.87 6.37 -14.45
CA LEU A 127 21.91 7.46 -14.21
C LEU A 127 21.03 7.76 -15.43
N ARG A 128 21.57 7.64 -16.65
CA ARG A 128 20.82 7.86 -17.88
C ARG A 128 19.77 6.77 -18.10
N GLU A 129 20.16 5.50 -17.94
CA GLU A 129 19.23 4.37 -18.04
C GLU A 129 18.17 4.43 -16.94
N GLY A 130 18.56 4.80 -15.73
CA GLY A 130 17.63 5.08 -14.63
C GLY A 130 16.60 6.14 -14.99
N ALA A 131 17.05 7.32 -15.44
CA ALA A 131 16.16 8.40 -15.83
C ALA A 131 15.21 7.99 -16.97
N GLN A 132 15.71 7.22 -17.95
CA GLN A 132 14.88 6.66 -19.02
C GLN A 132 13.84 5.68 -18.47
N LEU A 133 14.22 4.80 -17.54
CA LEU A 133 13.31 3.83 -16.92
C LEU A 133 12.20 4.53 -16.13
N TYR A 134 12.53 5.55 -15.34
CA TYR A 134 11.53 6.36 -14.63
C TYR A 134 10.62 7.12 -15.60
N ALA A 135 11.15 7.66 -16.70
CA ALA A 135 10.33 8.31 -17.73
C ALA A 135 9.36 7.32 -18.40
N ILE A 136 9.81 6.09 -18.67
CA ILE A 136 8.96 5.01 -19.19
C ILE A 136 7.90 4.62 -18.18
N LEU A 137 8.24 4.51 -16.88
CA LEU A 137 7.27 4.24 -15.81
C LEU A 137 6.19 5.32 -15.75
N VAL A 138 6.57 6.60 -15.74
CA VAL A 138 5.62 7.72 -15.74
C VAL A 138 4.78 7.70 -17.01
N GLY A 139 5.38 7.53 -18.18
CA GLY A 139 4.67 7.44 -19.46
C GLY A 139 3.67 6.28 -19.50
N PHE A 140 4.06 5.11 -18.98
CA PHE A 140 3.19 3.95 -18.83
C PHE A 140 1.99 4.26 -17.93
N LEU A 141 2.22 4.84 -16.74
CA LEU A 141 1.15 5.19 -15.81
C LEU A 141 0.19 6.23 -16.40
N VAL A 142 0.71 7.28 -17.03
CA VAL A 142 -0.10 8.31 -17.70
C VAL A 142 -0.93 7.69 -18.82
N THR A 143 -0.34 6.82 -19.63
CA THR A 143 -1.03 6.16 -20.74
C THR A 143 -2.12 5.23 -20.21
N PHE A 144 -1.81 4.40 -19.22
CA PHE A 144 -2.75 3.48 -18.60
C PHE A 144 -3.96 4.20 -17.99
N VAL A 145 -3.72 5.23 -17.16
CA VAL A 145 -4.80 6.04 -16.56
C VAL A 145 -5.62 6.76 -17.65
N SER A 146 -4.96 7.36 -18.64
CA SER A 146 -5.67 8.04 -19.74
C SER A 146 -6.54 7.06 -20.54
N SER A 147 -6.05 5.85 -20.81
CA SER A 147 -6.85 4.81 -21.49
C SER A 147 -8.07 4.41 -20.68
N LEU A 148 -7.94 4.26 -19.35
CA LEU A 148 -9.09 3.95 -18.49
C LEU A 148 -10.13 5.08 -18.51
N LEU A 149 -9.69 6.34 -18.43
CA LEU A 149 -10.58 7.49 -18.50
C LEU A 149 -11.29 7.60 -19.85
N ILE A 150 -10.58 7.34 -20.96
CA ILE A 150 -11.16 7.32 -22.31
C ILE A 150 -12.20 6.21 -22.43
N VAL A 151 -11.91 5.00 -21.93
CA VAL A 151 -12.86 3.89 -21.97
C VAL A 151 -14.12 4.22 -21.16
N GLU A 152 -13.97 4.75 -19.94
CA GLU A 152 -15.11 5.16 -19.12
C GLU A 152 -15.90 6.31 -19.75
N GLN A 153 -15.23 7.25 -20.41
CA GLN A 153 -15.89 8.35 -21.14
C GLN A 153 -16.72 7.87 -22.33
N LEU A 154 -16.27 6.83 -23.03
CA LEU A 154 -16.91 6.32 -24.24
C LEU A 154 -18.02 5.31 -23.94
N PHE A 155 -17.85 4.49 -22.91
CA PHE A 155 -18.71 3.32 -22.65
C PHE A 155 -19.32 3.29 -21.24
N GLY A 156 -18.88 4.17 -20.35
CA GLY A 156 -19.27 4.19 -18.95
C GLY A 156 -20.08 5.43 -18.57
N ASP A 157 -19.90 5.86 -17.31
CA ASP A 157 -20.61 7.01 -16.76
C ASP A 157 -19.70 8.26 -16.77
N PRO A 158 -20.07 9.33 -17.51
CA PRO A 158 -19.30 10.57 -17.53
C PRO A 158 -19.04 11.17 -16.14
N ALA A 159 -19.96 10.97 -15.18
CA ALA A 159 -19.77 11.44 -13.81
C ALA A 159 -18.59 10.74 -13.12
N ARG A 160 -18.29 9.48 -13.46
CA ARG A 160 -17.11 8.78 -12.93
C ARG A 160 -15.82 9.34 -13.50
N VAL A 161 -15.82 9.78 -14.75
CA VAL A 161 -14.67 10.46 -15.37
C VAL A 161 -14.42 11.78 -14.66
N GLU A 162 -15.45 12.59 -14.45
CA GLU A 162 -15.35 13.86 -13.72
C GLU A 162 -14.79 13.66 -12.30
N ASN A 163 -15.33 12.68 -11.57
CA ASN A 163 -14.83 12.32 -10.25
C ASN A 163 -13.37 11.84 -10.27
N ALA A 164 -13.00 11.01 -11.25
CA ALA A 164 -11.63 10.53 -11.39
C ALA A 164 -10.65 11.67 -11.69
N VAL A 165 -11.00 12.57 -12.62
CA VAL A 165 -10.23 13.77 -12.99
C VAL A 165 -10.03 14.70 -11.79
N ALA A 166 -11.07 14.90 -10.98
CA ALA A 166 -10.97 15.66 -9.73
C ALA A 166 -10.09 14.94 -8.69
N HIS A 167 -10.21 13.61 -8.57
CA HIS A 167 -9.46 12.79 -7.61
C HIS A 167 -7.96 12.69 -7.91
N ILE A 168 -7.55 12.77 -9.18
CA ILE A 168 -6.13 12.84 -9.58
C ILE A 168 -5.60 14.27 -9.64
N GLY A 169 -6.47 15.27 -9.50
CA GLY A 169 -6.08 16.68 -9.42
C GLY A 169 -5.78 17.32 -10.77
N LEU A 170 -6.24 16.74 -11.89
CA LEU A 170 -5.93 17.21 -13.24
C LEU A 170 -6.50 18.61 -13.57
N LEU A 171 -7.45 19.11 -12.76
CA LEU A 171 -8.07 20.43 -12.96
C LEU A 171 -7.14 21.60 -12.56
N ASP A 172 -6.10 21.34 -11.78
CA ASP A 172 -5.11 22.35 -11.36
C ASP A 172 -3.70 21.74 -11.39
N TRP A 173 -2.77 22.35 -12.12
CA TRP A 173 -1.44 21.76 -12.34
C TRP A 173 -0.63 21.62 -11.04
N ARG A 174 -0.83 22.52 -10.06
CA ARG A 174 -0.13 22.45 -8.77
C ARG A 174 -0.61 21.24 -7.98
N THR A 175 -1.93 21.09 -7.91
CA THR A 175 -2.59 19.93 -7.31
C THR A 175 -2.15 18.66 -8.00
N PHE A 176 -2.19 18.58 -9.33
CA PHE A 176 -1.74 17.42 -10.08
C PHE A 176 -0.29 17.03 -9.75
N VAL A 177 0.65 17.98 -9.78
CA VAL A 177 2.06 17.71 -9.49
C VAL A 177 2.26 17.24 -8.05
N VAL A 178 1.61 17.90 -7.08
CA VAL A 178 1.70 17.51 -5.67
C VAL A 178 1.07 16.13 -5.45
N THR A 179 -0.10 15.86 -6.02
CA THR A 179 -0.77 14.56 -5.95
C THR A 179 0.07 13.46 -6.55
N LEU A 180 0.71 13.69 -7.70
CA LEU A 180 1.61 12.72 -8.32
C LEU A 180 2.82 12.41 -7.42
N LEU A 181 3.46 13.43 -6.85
CA LEU A 181 4.60 13.25 -5.95
C LEU A 181 4.20 12.56 -4.64
N VAL A 182 3.06 12.94 -4.06
CA VAL A 182 2.54 12.31 -2.84
C VAL A 182 2.13 10.86 -3.12
N ALA A 183 1.40 10.60 -4.20
CA ALA A 183 1.01 9.25 -4.60
C ALA A 183 2.23 8.34 -4.85
N GLY A 184 3.27 8.88 -5.50
CA GLY A 184 4.47 8.11 -5.84
C GLY A 184 5.43 7.84 -4.67
N PHE A 185 5.56 8.79 -3.73
CA PHE A 185 6.64 8.73 -2.73
C PHE A 185 6.17 8.79 -1.27
N LEU A 186 4.97 9.30 -1.00
CA LEU A 186 4.44 9.52 0.35
C LEU A 186 3.12 8.81 0.60
N ASN A 187 2.64 8.01 -0.36
CA ASN A 187 1.50 7.14 -0.19
C ASN A 187 1.87 6.02 0.80
N GLN A 188 0.97 5.72 1.73
CA GLN A 188 1.20 4.67 2.72
C GLN A 188 1.51 3.31 2.09
N GLY A 189 0.76 2.88 1.06
CA GLY A 189 1.01 1.62 0.38
C GLY A 189 2.36 1.61 -0.33
N ALA A 190 2.63 2.60 -1.17
CA ALA A 190 3.89 2.66 -1.93
C ALA A 190 5.13 2.73 -1.02
N LEU A 191 5.12 3.60 0.00
CA LEU A 191 6.28 3.80 0.86
C LEU A 191 6.44 2.69 1.89
N LEU A 192 5.34 2.26 2.52
CA LEU A 192 5.37 1.41 3.71
C LEU A 192 5.20 -0.08 3.38
N GLU A 193 4.61 -0.46 2.25
CA GLU A 193 4.38 -1.87 1.93
C GLU A 193 5.47 -2.51 1.04
N GLU A 194 5.95 -1.76 0.06
CA GLU A 194 6.70 -2.32 -1.08
C GLU A 194 8.03 -2.97 -0.68
N LEU A 195 8.69 -2.51 0.37
CA LEU A 195 9.93 -3.13 0.83
C LEU A 195 9.71 -4.56 1.33
N GLY A 196 8.56 -4.82 1.95
CA GLY A 196 8.15 -6.17 2.34
C GLY A 196 7.78 -7.03 1.13
N TRP A 197 6.90 -6.52 0.25
CA TRP A 197 6.39 -7.30 -0.87
C TRP A 197 7.40 -7.49 -2.00
N ARG A 198 7.94 -6.41 -2.55
CA ARG A 198 8.83 -6.42 -3.73
C ARG A 198 10.30 -6.54 -3.31
N GLY A 199 10.65 -5.98 -2.14
CA GLY A 199 12.01 -6.05 -1.62
C GLY A 199 12.39 -7.38 -0.97
N TYR A 200 11.43 -8.07 -0.34
CA TYR A 200 11.72 -9.30 0.41
C TYR A 200 10.95 -10.52 -0.12
N ALA A 201 9.63 -10.46 -0.24
CA ALA A 201 8.80 -11.62 -0.56
C ALA A 201 8.93 -12.09 -2.02
N LEU A 202 8.79 -11.18 -2.99
CA LEU A 202 8.81 -11.51 -4.41
C LEU A 202 10.12 -12.20 -4.85
N PRO A 203 11.32 -11.69 -4.48
CA PRO A 203 12.57 -12.34 -4.86
C PRO A 203 12.72 -13.75 -4.28
N LEU A 204 12.13 -14.03 -3.11
CA LEU A 204 12.14 -15.38 -2.52
C LEU A 204 11.27 -16.35 -3.32
N LEU A 205 10.09 -15.92 -3.76
CA LEU A 205 9.21 -16.74 -4.58
C LEU A 205 9.81 -17.02 -5.97
N VAL A 206 10.37 -15.98 -6.61
CA VAL A 206 11.03 -16.11 -7.91
C VAL A 206 12.19 -17.11 -7.83
N ARG A 207 13.06 -17.00 -6.82
CA ARG A 207 14.16 -17.96 -6.60
C ARG A 207 13.67 -19.38 -6.32
N LYS A 208 12.56 -19.53 -5.59
CA LYS A 208 12.01 -20.84 -5.23
C LYS A 208 11.45 -21.59 -6.43
N TRP A 209 10.73 -20.90 -7.32
CA TRP A 209 10.02 -21.53 -8.43
C TRP A 209 10.71 -21.41 -9.77
N ASN A 210 11.71 -20.53 -9.91
CA ASN A 210 12.33 -20.19 -11.19
C ASN A 210 11.29 -19.80 -12.27
N ASN A 211 10.16 -19.23 -11.85
CA ASN A 211 9.06 -18.82 -12.70
C ASN A 211 8.54 -17.46 -12.21
N PRO A 212 8.97 -16.35 -12.84
CA PRO A 212 8.59 -15.00 -12.43
C PRO A 212 7.09 -14.72 -12.50
N LEU A 213 6.40 -15.19 -13.53
CA LEU A 213 4.97 -14.95 -13.70
C LEU A 213 4.18 -15.64 -12.59
N LEU A 214 4.49 -16.90 -12.30
CA LEU A 214 3.87 -17.63 -11.19
C LEU A 214 4.14 -16.94 -9.85
N ALA A 215 5.38 -16.47 -9.62
CA ALA A 215 5.73 -15.72 -8.42
C ALA A 215 4.90 -14.42 -8.27
N CYS A 216 4.70 -13.68 -9.36
CA CYS A 216 3.88 -12.47 -9.38
C CYS A 216 2.40 -12.77 -9.11
N VAL A 217 1.85 -13.80 -9.74
CA VAL A 217 0.44 -14.20 -9.55
C VAL A 217 0.20 -14.61 -8.10
N VAL A 218 1.03 -15.50 -7.54
CA VAL A 218 0.85 -15.95 -6.16
C VAL A 218 1.05 -14.79 -5.18
N LEU A 219 2.06 -13.95 -5.38
CA LEU A 219 2.24 -12.80 -4.49
C LEU A 219 1.07 -11.81 -4.59
N GLY A 220 0.55 -11.53 -5.79
CA GLY A 220 -0.61 -10.67 -5.98
C GLY A 220 -1.86 -11.18 -5.24
N VAL A 221 -2.10 -12.49 -5.30
CA VAL A 221 -3.18 -13.15 -4.54
C VAL A 221 -2.95 -13.03 -3.03
N LEU A 222 -1.76 -13.35 -2.55
CA LEU A 222 -1.43 -13.27 -1.13
C LEU A 222 -1.48 -11.82 -0.61
N TRP A 223 -1.08 -10.85 -1.41
CA TRP A 223 -1.17 -9.44 -1.08
C TRP A 223 -2.64 -8.96 -0.98
N ALA A 224 -3.50 -9.40 -1.90
CA ALA A 224 -4.94 -9.15 -1.78
C ALA A 224 -5.56 -9.81 -0.54
N LEU A 225 -5.19 -11.07 -0.24
CA LEU A 225 -5.65 -11.78 0.96
C LEU A 225 -5.17 -11.13 2.26
N TRP A 226 -3.97 -10.54 2.27
CA TRP A 226 -3.47 -9.81 3.44
C TRP A 226 -4.37 -8.62 3.82
N HIS A 227 -5.07 -8.03 2.86
CA HIS A 227 -6.03 -6.94 3.12
C HIS A 227 -7.37 -7.41 3.67
N PHE A 228 -7.72 -8.69 3.52
CA PHE A 228 -9.06 -9.21 3.85
C PHE A 228 -9.58 -8.84 5.26
N PRO A 229 -8.74 -8.77 6.32
CA PRO A 229 -9.22 -8.34 7.65
C PRO A 229 -9.92 -6.98 7.66
N ARG A 230 -9.62 -6.08 6.73
CA ARG A 230 -10.27 -4.77 6.61
C ARG A 230 -11.75 -4.84 6.26
N GLU A 231 -12.19 -5.95 5.66
CA GLU A 231 -13.56 -6.15 5.20
C GLU A 231 -14.46 -6.67 6.33
N ILE A 232 -13.87 -7.27 7.37
CA ILE A 232 -14.60 -7.89 8.48
C ILE A 232 -15.61 -6.93 9.12
N PRO A 233 -15.27 -5.65 9.45
CA PRO A 233 -16.24 -4.72 10.03
C PRO A 233 -17.44 -4.45 9.11
N GLY A 234 -17.22 -4.31 7.80
CA GLY A 234 -18.29 -4.09 6.82
C GLY A 234 -19.21 -5.30 6.64
N ILE A 235 -18.64 -6.51 6.72
CA ILE A 235 -19.39 -7.78 6.69
C ILE A 235 -20.23 -7.93 7.96
N LEU A 236 -19.65 -7.71 9.14
CA LEU A 236 -20.35 -7.90 10.42
C LEU A 236 -21.43 -6.85 10.68
N SER A 237 -21.26 -5.63 10.17
CA SER A 237 -22.26 -4.56 10.26
C SER A 237 -23.39 -4.66 9.23
N GLY A 238 -23.31 -5.60 8.28
CA GLY A 238 -24.28 -5.75 7.20
C GLY A 238 -24.21 -4.65 6.14
N GLN A 239 -23.18 -3.79 6.17
CA GLN A 239 -22.98 -2.73 5.18
C GLN A 239 -22.54 -3.26 3.81
N GLN A 240 -21.96 -4.47 3.77
CA GLN A 240 -21.51 -5.11 2.53
C GLN A 240 -22.37 -6.33 2.19
N THR A 241 -22.97 -6.33 1.00
CA THR A 241 -23.63 -7.54 0.46
C THR A 241 -22.59 -8.55 -0.02
N LEU A 242 -22.91 -9.84 0.03
CA LEU A 242 -22.02 -10.89 -0.46
C LEU A 242 -21.65 -10.70 -1.94
N THR A 243 -22.61 -10.29 -2.77
CA THR A 243 -22.39 -10.04 -4.20
C THR A 243 -21.39 -8.89 -4.41
N ALA A 244 -21.59 -7.76 -3.73
CA ALA A 244 -20.68 -6.62 -3.82
C ALA A 244 -19.27 -6.98 -3.32
N LEU A 245 -19.19 -7.73 -2.22
CA LEU A 245 -17.92 -8.24 -1.68
C LEU A 245 -17.17 -9.06 -2.72
N VAL A 246 -17.83 -10.05 -3.33
CA VAL A 246 -17.21 -10.94 -4.34
C VAL A 246 -16.75 -10.16 -5.56
N GLN A 247 -17.62 -9.29 -6.12
CA GLN A 247 -17.28 -8.47 -7.29
C GLN A 247 -16.07 -7.57 -7.02
N TRP A 248 -16.05 -6.89 -5.88
CA TRP A 248 -14.95 -6.02 -5.50
C TRP A 248 -13.64 -6.80 -5.31
N HIS A 249 -13.69 -7.96 -4.67
CA HIS A 249 -12.51 -8.79 -4.46
C HIS A 249 -11.94 -9.33 -5.77
N LEU A 250 -12.77 -9.76 -6.71
CA LEU A 250 -12.29 -10.22 -8.02
C LEU A 250 -11.49 -9.14 -8.73
N ILE A 251 -12.00 -7.90 -8.75
CA ILE A 251 -11.29 -6.76 -9.33
C ILE A 251 -10.00 -6.51 -8.54
N PHE A 252 -10.06 -6.49 -7.22
CA PHE A 252 -8.91 -6.24 -6.36
C PHE A 252 -7.80 -7.28 -6.55
N PHE A 253 -8.13 -8.57 -6.67
CA PHE A 253 -7.18 -9.65 -7.00
C PHE A 253 -6.50 -9.41 -8.35
N LEU A 254 -7.27 -9.08 -9.39
CA LEU A 254 -6.71 -8.79 -10.71
C LEU A 254 -5.81 -7.57 -10.67
N SER A 255 -6.19 -6.52 -9.94
CA SER A 255 -5.38 -5.32 -9.74
C SER A 255 -4.07 -5.60 -9.00
N THR A 256 -4.09 -6.38 -7.91
CA THR A 256 -2.86 -6.70 -7.16
C THR A 256 -1.94 -7.63 -7.94
N ILE A 257 -2.48 -8.57 -8.73
CA ILE A 257 -1.69 -9.40 -9.66
C ILE A 257 -1.05 -8.52 -10.74
N GLY A 258 -1.85 -7.71 -11.43
CA GLY A 258 -1.37 -6.82 -12.48
C GLY A 258 -0.30 -5.85 -11.99
N MET A 259 -0.54 -5.21 -10.84
CA MET A 259 0.44 -4.33 -10.20
C MET A 259 1.72 -5.10 -9.84
N THR A 260 1.62 -6.31 -9.31
CA THR A 260 2.80 -7.12 -8.97
C THR A 260 3.64 -7.45 -10.22
N ILE A 261 3.01 -7.73 -11.35
CA ILE A 261 3.70 -8.00 -12.62
C ILE A 261 4.42 -6.73 -13.11
N VAL A 262 3.75 -5.57 -13.09
CA VAL A 262 4.35 -4.29 -13.49
C VAL A 262 5.51 -3.93 -12.57
N ALA A 263 5.30 -4.00 -11.25
CA ALA A 263 6.33 -3.72 -10.26
C ALA A 263 7.51 -4.68 -10.40
N PHE A 264 7.28 -5.98 -10.65
CA PHE A 264 8.35 -6.93 -10.91
C PHE A 264 9.26 -6.47 -12.06
N TYR A 265 8.68 -6.04 -13.19
CA TYR A 265 9.46 -5.56 -14.33
C TYR A 265 10.33 -4.35 -13.95
N PHE A 266 9.73 -3.29 -13.42
CA PHE A 266 10.45 -2.05 -13.12
C PHE A 266 11.49 -2.21 -12.01
N VAL A 267 11.17 -2.96 -10.95
CA VAL A 267 12.12 -3.26 -9.86
C VAL A 267 13.34 -4.00 -10.39
N ASN A 268 13.16 -5.01 -11.25
CA ASN A 268 14.29 -5.75 -11.82
C ASN A 268 15.08 -4.90 -12.82
N ALA A 269 14.40 -4.12 -13.67
CA ALA A 269 15.04 -3.21 -14.60
C ALA A 269 15.88 -2.13 -13.88
N ALA A 270 15.47 -1.71 -12.68
CA ALA A 270 16.20 -0.78 -11.82
C ALA A 270 17.31 -1.44 -10.98
N GLY A 271 17.66 -2.71 -11.25
CA GLY A 271 18.70 -3.45 -10.53
C GLY A 271 18.27 -3.94 -9.14
N GLY A 272 16.97 -4.14 -8.94
CA GLY A 272 16.36 -4.48 -7.66
C GLY A 272 16.18 -3.26 -6.74
N SER A 273 15.99 -2.07 -7.32
CA SER A 273 15.48 -0.90 -6.58
C SER A 273 13.99 -1.10 -6.32
N VAL A 274 13.56 -0.89 -5.08
CA VAL A 274 12.15 -0.87 -4.68
C VAL A 274 11.68 0.56 -4.56
#